data_AF-A0A5J6C195-F1
#
_entry.id   AF-A0A5J6C195-F1
#
_cell.length_a   1.000
_cell.length_b   1.000
_cell.length_c   1.000
_cell.angle_alpha   90.00
_cell.angle_beta   90.00
_cell.angle_gamma   90.00
#
_symmetry.space_group_name_H-M   'P 1'
#
loop_
_entity.id
_entity.type
_entity.pdbx_description
1 polymer ?
#
loop_
_entity_poly.entity_id
_entity_poly.type
_entity_poly.pdbx_seq_one_letter_code
_entity_poly.pdbx_strand_id
1 'polypeptide(L)'
;PYVSDAPNLCNIDRCTEKYGIKNYLSVPDNKLKEALRFLGPISISVAVSDDFAFYKEGIFDGECGDELNHAVMLVGFGMKEIVNPLTKKGEKHYYYIIKNSWGQQWGERGFINIETDESGLMRKCGLGTDAFIPLIE
;
A
#
# COMPACT_ATOMS: atom_id res chain seq x y z
N PRO A 1 -7.80 -19.92 12.18
CA PRO A 1 -7.13 -19.85 10.87
C PRO A 1 -8.02 -19.14 9.84
N TYR A 2 -7.45 -18.59 8.77
CA TYR A 2 -8.23 -18.02 7.66
C TYR A 2 -8.78 -19.14 6.76
N VAL A 3 -10.05 -19.03 6.35
CA VAL A 3 -10.76 -20.06 5.57
C VAL A 3 -11.41 -19.51 4.30
N SER A 4 -10.97 -18.34 3.81
CA SER A 4 -11.55 -17.66 2.64
C SER A 4 -13.06 -17.40 2.84
N ASP A 5 -13.87 -17.88 1.90
CA ASP A 5 -15.32 -17.77 1.76
C ASP A 5 -16.07 -18.99 2.32
N ALA A 6 -15.35 -19.97 2.88
CA ALA A 6 -15.98 -21.12 3.52
C ALA A 6 -16.84 -20.66 4.72
N PRO A 7 -18.11 -21.11 4.85
CA PRO A 7 -18.98 -20.71 5.94
C PRO A 7 -18.36 -20.99 7.31
N ASN A 8 -18.29 -19.97 8.16
CA ASN A 8 -17.74 -20.09 9.51
C ASN A 8 -18.47 -19.14 10.47
N LEU A 9 -18.80 -19.64 11.67
CA LEU A 9 -19.43 -18.81 12.70
C LEU A 9 -18.38 -18.05 13.51
N CYS A 10 -18.72 -16.83 13.91
CA CYS A 10 -17.90 -16.05 14.83
C CYS A 10 -17.80 -16.78 16.18
N ASN A 11 -16.58 -17.02 16.64
CA ASN A 11 -16.32 -17.57 17.96
C ASN A 11 -15.10 -16.84 18.56
N ILE A 12 -15.36 -15.98 19.55
CA ILE A 12 -14.37 -15.09 20.14
C ILE A 12 -13.47 -15.79 21.18
N ASP A 13 -13.81 -17.00 21.61
CA ASP A 13 -13.12 -17.73 22.70
C ASP A 13 -12.30 -18.92 22.19
N ARG A 14 -11.86 -18.84 20.93
CA ARG A 14 -10.97 -19.85 20.32
C ARG A 14 -9.50 -19.76 20.77
N CYS A 15 -9.13 -18.72 21.51
CA CYS A 15 -7.79 -18.51 22.05
C CYS A 15 -7.86 -17.91 23.45
N THR A 16 -6.85 -18.18 24.27
CA THR A 16 -6.76 -17.67 25.65
C THR A 16 -6.28 -16.22 25.68
N GLU A 17 -5.16 -15.94 25.02
CA GLU A 17 -4.59 -14.60 24.87
C GLU A 17 -5.13 -13.91 23.61
N LYS A 18 -5.44 -12.61 23.70
CA LYS A 18 -5.98 -11.78 22.61
C LYS A 18 -5.10 -10.54 22.44
N TYR A 19 -4.95 -10.08 21.21
CA TYR A 19 -4.16 -8.89 20.87
C TYR A 19 -5.11 -7.76 20.46
N GLY A 20 -5.07 -6.66 21.18
CA GLY A 20 -5.93 -5.49 20.94
C GLY A 20 -5.13 -4.27 20.46
N ILE A 21 -5.88 -3.24 20.09
CA ILE A 21 -5.37 -1.87 19.87
C ILE A 21 -6.06 -0.94 20.88
N LYS A 22 -5.42 0.16 21.24
CA LYS A 22 -6.03 1.18 22.10
C LYS A 22 -6.87 2.17 21.32
N ASN A 23 -6.35 2.62 20.17
CA ASN A 23 -7.02 3.58 19.31
C ASN A 23 -6.50 3.47 17.87
N TYR A 24 -7.03 4.30 16.97
CA TYR A 24 -6.50 4.48 15.62
C TYR A 24 -6.45 5.97 15.27
N LEU A 25 -5.57 6.32 14.36
CA LEU A 25 -5.37 7.69 13.88
C LEU A 25 -5.64 7.76 12.37
N SER A 26 -6.41 8.76 11.95
CA SER A 26 -6.51 9.14 10.54
C SER A 26 -5.29 9.96 10.14
N VAL A 27 -4.61 9.56 9.07
CA VAL A 27 -3.42 10.24 8.55
C VAL A 27 -3.86 11.24 7.48
N PRO A 28 -3.52 12.54 7.62
CA PRO A 28 -3.76 13.51 6.57
C PRO A 28 -3.08 13.11 5.26
N ASP A 29 -3.75 13.32 4.14
CA ASP A 29 -3.32 12.87 2.82
C ASP A 29 -1.95 13.44 2.39
N ASN A 30 -1.58 14.59 2.93
CA ASN A 30 -0.32 15.27 2.70
C ASN A 30 0.82 14.88 3.65
N LYS A 31 0.59 13.92 4.56
CA LYS A 31 1.56 13.50 5.59
C LYS A 31 1.97 12.03 5.51
N LEU A 32 1.66 11.32 4.43
CA LEU A 32 1.94 9.88 4.30
C LEU A 32 3.42 9.51 4.55
N LYS A 33 4.39 10.21 3.96
CA LYS A 33 5.83 9.93 4.20
C LYS A 33 6.27 10.20 5.63
N GLU A 34 5.78 11.27 6.26
CA GLU A 34 6.07 11.60 7.66
C GLU A 34 5.48 10.54 8.59
N ALA A 35 4.20 10.21 8.40
CA ALA A 35 3.51 9.18 9.17
C ALA A 35 4.18 7.80 9.02
N LEU A 36 4.54 7.39 7.80
CA LEU A 36 5.30 6.15 7.57
C LEU A 36 6.61 6.14 8.35
N ARG A 37 7.35 7.25 8.33
CA ARG A 37 8.69 7.31 8.92
C ARG A 37 8.67 7.25 10.44
N PHE A 38 7.66 7.82 11.08
CA PHE A 38 7.62 8.01 12.54
C PHE A 38 6.57 7.18 13.26
N LEU A 39 5.47 6.82 12.59
CA LEU A 39 4.37 6.05 13.16
C LEU A 39 4.35 4.61 12.65
N GLY A 40 4.76 4.39 11.40
CA GLY A 40 4.88 3.06 10.80
C GLY A 40 3.88 2.80 9.67
N PRO A 41 3.69 1.52 9.27
CA PRO A 41 2.82 1.15 8.15
C PRO A 41 1.37 1.61 8.30
N ILE A 42 0.75 1.97 7.18
CA ILE A 42 -0.58 2.59 7.12
C ILE A 42 -1.54 1.69 6.36
N SER A 43 -2.72 1.43 6.92
CA SER A 43 -3.82 0.81 6.16
C SER A 43 -4.44 1.89 5.26
N ILE A 44 -4.46 1.66 3.95
CA ILE A 44 -4.91 2.65 2.97
C ILE A 44 -5.93 2.08 1.97
N SER A 45 -6.81 2.95 1.46
CA SER A 45 -7.62 2.67 0.27
C SER A 45 -6.85 2.97 -1.02
N VAL A 46 -7.20 2.28 -2.12
CA VAL A 46 -6.65 2.48 -3.46
C VAL A 46 -7.68 2.05 -4.53
N ALA A 47 -7.67 2.70 -5.69
CA ALA A 47 -8.49 2.36 -6.85
C ALA A 47 -7.74 1.43 -7.81
N VAL A 48 -8.13 0.16 -7.84
CA VAL A 48 -7.47 -0.93 -8.58
C VAL A 48 -8.22 -1.23 -9.87
N SER A 49 -7.49 -1.38 -10.97
CA SER A 49 -7.99 -1.84 -12.27
C SER A 49 -7.56 -3.30 -12.54
N ASP A 50 -7.98 -3.88 -13.67
CA ASP A 50 -7.53 -5.21 -14.09
C ASP A 50 -6.01 -5.27 -14.36
N ASP A 51 -5.38 -4.15 -14.75
CA ASP A 51 -3.92 -4.08 -14.99
C ASP A 51 -3.11 -4.44 -13.74
N PHE A 52 -3.63 -4.16 -12.54
CA PHE A 52 -2.98 -4.55 -11.29
C PHE A 52 -2.80 -6.07 -11.18
N ALA A 53 -3.73 -6.87 -11.72
CA ALA A 53 -3.62 -8.33 -11.66
C ALA A 53 -2.40 -8.84 -12.45
N PHE A 54 -1.96 -8.09 -13.47
CA PHE A 54 -0.83 -8.44 -14.32
C PHE A 54 0.51 -7.84 -13.86
N TYR A 55 0.50 -7.00 -12.81
CA TYR A 55 1.73 -6.44 -12.25
C TYR A 55 2.69 -7.54 -11.75
N LYS A 56 3.97 -7.41 -12.11
CA LYS A 56 5.04 -8.35 -11.74
C LYS A 56 6.22 -7.69 -11.05
N GLU A 57 6.70 -6.56 -11.57
CA GLU A 57 7.88 -5.87 -11.06
C GLU A 57 7.94 -4.41 -11.51
N GLY A 58 8.83 -3.63 -10.92
CA GLY A 58 9.08 -2.24 -11.28
C GLY A 58 8.08 -1.27 -10.64
N ILE A 59 8.00 -0.06 -11.20
CA ILE A 59 7.01 0.95 -10.82
C ILE A 59 5.79 0.73 -11.71
N PHE A 60 4.61 0.60 -11.10
CA PHE A 60 3.36 0.36 -11.79
C PHE A 60 3.00 1.49 -12.76
N ASP A 61 2.85 1.13 -14.03
CA ASP A 61 2.55 2.02 -15.15
C ASP A 61 1.14 1.81 -15.75
N GLY A 62 0.41 0.81 -15.28
CA GLY A 62 -0.96 0.51 -15.72
C GLY A 62 -2.01 1.54 -15.28
N GLU A 63 -3.24 1.30 -15.72
CA GLU A 63 -4.40 2.13 -15.44
C GLU A 63 -4.85 2.02 -13.97
N CYS A 64 -5.49 3.07 -13.47
CA CYS A 64 -6.14 3.04 -12.15
C CYS A 64 -7.61 2.64 -12.31
N GLY A 65 -8.24 2.15 -11.23
CA GLY A 65 -9.69 1.96 -11.20
C GLY A 65 -10.44 3.30 -11.18
N ASP A 66 -11.72 3.27 -11.53
CA ASP A 66 -12.60 4.45 -11.56
C ASP A 66 -12.89 5.00 -10.15
N GLU A 67 -12.99 4.11 -9.16
CA GLU A 67 -13.29 4.44 -7.77
C GLU A 67 -12.48 3.59 -6.79
N LEU A 68 -12.40 4.04 -5.53
CA LEU A 68 -11.71 3.32 -4.46
C LEU A 68 -12.43 1.98 -4.21
N ASN A 69 -11.73 0.87 -4.43
CA ASN A 69 -12.33 -0.46 -4.41
C ASN A 69 -11.49 -1.53 -3.70
N HIS A 70 -10.28 -1.20 -3.23
CA HIS A 70 -9.40 -2.14 -2.55
C HIS A 70 -8.67 -1.51 -1.36
N ALA A 71 -8.30 -2.34 -0.39
CA ALA A 71 -7.57 -1.95 0.80
C ALA A 71 -6.23 -2.69 0.89
N VAL A 72 -5.15 -1.93 1.13
CA VAL A 72 -3.76 -2.42 1.15
C VAL A 72 -2.97 -1.77 2.27
N MET A 73 -1.72 -2.20 2.48
CA MET A 73 -0.83 -1.54 3.44
C MET A 73 0.25 -0.74 2.72
N LEU A 74 0.36 0.54 3.05
CA LEU A 74 1.51 1.37 2.71
C LEU A 74 2.63 1.06 3.70
N VAL A 75 3.77 0.56 3.23
CA VAL A 75 4.85 0.06 4.10
C VAL A 75 6.15 0.85 3.99
N GLY A 76 6.25 1.75 3.02
CA GLY A 76 7.42 2.59 2.85
C GLY A 76 7.39 3.40 1.57
N PHE A 77 8.51 4.04 1.28
CA PHE A 77 8.75 4.78 0.05
C PHE A 77 10.22 4.61 -0.35
N GLY A 78 10.50 4.74 -1.64
CA GLY A 78 11.83 4.61 -2.21
C GLY A 78 12.06 5.58 -3.37
N MET A 79 13.29 5.55 -3.88
CA MET A 79 13.69 6.28 -5.07
C MET A 79 14.67 5.42 -5.85
N LYS A 80 14.49 5.35 -7.17
CA LYS A 80 15.46 4.77 -8.09
C LYS A 80 15.86 5.80 -9.13
N GLU A 81 17.14 5.83 -9.47
CA GLU A 81 17.64 6.65 -10.57
C GLU A 81 17.61 5.80 -11.85
N ILE A 82 16.85 6.25 -12.86
CA ILE A 82 16.71 5.56 -14.15
C ILE A 82 17.33 6.44 -15.22
N VAL A 83 18.20 5.87 -16.04
CA VAL A 83 18.82 6.62 -17.15
C VAL A 83 17.80 6.79 -18.26
N ASN A 84 17.47 8.04 -18.58
CA ASN A 84 16.61 8.35 -19.71
C ASN A 84 17.35 8.04 -21.03
N PRO A 85 16.80 7.18 -21.91
CA PRO A 85 17.50 6.71 -23.09
C PRO A 85 17.76 7.82 -24.13
N LEU A 86 16.98 8.91 -24.10
CA LEU A 86 17.11 10.05 -25.00
C LEU A 86 18.13 11.06 -24.49
N THR A 87 18.06 11.42 -23.20
CA THR A 87 18.91 12.48 -22.62
C THR A 87 20.24 11.95 -22.10
N LYS A 88 20.36 10.63 -21.90
CA LYS A 88 21.50 9.95 -21.25
C LYS A 88 21.80 10.43 -19.83
N LYS A 89 20.83 11.08 -19.18
CA LYS A 89 20.93 11.53 -17.79
C LYS A 89 20.11 10.63 -16.89
N GLY A 90 20.55 10.48 -15.64
CA GLY A 90 19.75 9.85 -14.59
C GLY A 90 18.60 10.75 -14.18
N GLU A 91 17.41 10.17 -14.13
CA GLU A 91 16.19 10.81 -13.62
C GLU A 91 15.76 10.08 -12.34
N LYS A 92 15.40 10.83 -11.31
CA LYS A 92 14.95 10.26 -10.03
C LYS A 92 13.48 9.91 -10.13
N HIS A 93 13.15 8.64 -9.93
CA HIS A 93 11.77 8.16 -9.85
C HIS A 93 11.47 7.74 -8.42
N TYR A 94 10.56 8.46 -7.78
CA TYR A 94 10.10 8.17 -6.43
C TYR A 94 8.90 7.23 -6.49
N TYR A 95 8.77 6.36 -5.50
CA TYR A 95 7.66 5.42 -5.42
C TYR A 95 7.28 5.11 -3.98
N TYR A 96 6.01 4.82 -3.76
CA TYR A 96 5.50 4.18 -2.57
C TYR A 96 5.64 2.66 -2.69
N ILE A 97 5.91 2.00 -1.57
CA ILE A 97 6.00 0.54 -1.46
C ILE A 97 4.74 0.07 -0.75
N ILE A 98 3.96 -0.79 -1.41
CA ILE A 98 2.68 -1.26 -0.92
C ILE A 98 2.71 -2.79 -0.78
N LYS A 99 2.22 -3.28 0.36
CA LYS A 99 2.00 -4.70 0.60
C LYS A 99 0.55 -5.06 0.27
N ASN A 100 0.35 -6.04 -0.60
CA ASN A 100 -0.96 -6.55 -1.00
C ASN A 100 -1.30 -7.87 -0.29
N SER A 101 -2.51 -8.37 -0.50
CA SER A 101 -3.06 -9.59 0.10
C SER A 101 -3.30 -10.74 -0.88
N TRP A 102 -2.78 -10.65 -2.12
CA TRP A 102 -2.96 -11.66 -3.17
C TRP A 102 -1.86 -12.74 -3.22
N GLY A 103 -1.19 -12.96 -2.08
CA GLY A 103 -0.12 -13.94 -1.95
C GLY A 103 1.22 -13.49 -2.52
N GLN A 104 2.26 -14.29 -2.27
CA GLN A 104 3.65 -13.95 -2.63
C GLN A 104 3.98 -14.18 -4.10
N GLN A 105 3.10 -14.85 -4.85
CA GLN A 105 3.30 -15.11 -6.28
C GLN A 105 2.93 -13.90 -7.15
N TRP A 106 2.17 -12.95 -6.59
CA TRP A 106 1.78 -11.73 -7.26
C TRP A 106 2.82 -10.62 -7.02
N GLY A 107 3.12 -9.82 -8.05
CA GLY A 107 4.04 -8.70 -7.96
C GLY A 107 5.44 -9.07 -7.44
N GLU A 108 6.07 -8.12 -6.75
CA GLU A 108 7.39 -8.29 -6.15
C GLU A 108 7.27 -9.02 -4.82
N ARG A 109 7.04 -10.34 -4.86
CA ARG A 109 6.83 -11.18 -3.67
C ARG A 109 5.64 -10.75 -2.79
N GLY A 110 4.56 -10.28 -3.41
CA GLY A 110 3.36 -9.79 -2.75
C GLY A 110 3.32 -8.27 -2.55
N PHE A 111 4.29 -7.54 -3.10
CA PHE A 111 4.41 -6.09 -3.01
C PHE A 111 4.29 -5.43 -4.39
N ILE A 112 3.98 -4.14 -4.40
CA ILE A 112 3.94 -3.28 -5.60
C ILE A 112 4.55 -1.92 -5.31
N ASN A 113 5.26 -1.38 -6.28
CA ASN A 113 5.77 -0.01 -6.23
C ASN A 113 4.87 0.90 -7.08
N ILE A 114 4.29 1.95 -6.49
CA ILE A 114 3.45 2.92 -7.19
C ILE A 114 4.16 4.27 -7.22
N GLU A 115 4.17 4.92 -8.38
CA GLU A 115 4.82 6.22 -8.57
C GLU A 115 4.30 7.28 -7.59
N THR A 116 5.23 8.07 -7.08
CA THR A 116 4.96 9.29 -6.31
C THR A 116 6.05 10.33 -6.61
N ASP A 117 6.02 11.46 -5.94
CA ASP A 117 7.01 12.53 -6.06
C ASP A 117 7.90 12.61 -4.81
N GLU A 118 8.87 13.55 -4.81
CA GLU A 118 9.79 13.74 -3.68
C GLU A 118 9.05 14.07 -2.39
N SER A 119 7.98 14.87 -2.48
CA SER A 119 7.15 15.25 -1.33
C SER A 119 6.25 14.12 -0.82
N GLY A 120 5.86 13.20 -1.69
CA GLY A 120 4.88 12.15 -1.39
C GLY A 120 3.42 12.59 -1.53
N LEU A 121 3.17 13.78 -2.08
CA LEU A 121 1.83 14.32 -2.33
C LEU A 121 1.19 13.73 -3.59
N MET A 122 1.99 13.23 -4.54
CA MET A 122 1.46 12.48 -5.66
C MET A 122 0.91 11.14 -5.19
N ARG A 123 -0.42 10.99 -5.27
CA ARG A 123 -1.19 9.82 -4.82
C ARG A 123 -1.86 9.14 -6.01
N LYS A 124 -1.08 8.45 -6.86
CA LYS A 124 -1.63 7.75 -8.03
C LYS A 124 -2.72 6.76 -7.59
N CYS A 125 -3.75 6.58 -8.43
CA CYS A 125 -4.88 5.69 -8.15
C CYS A 125 -5.63 6.01 -6.84
N GLY A 126 -5.61 7.27 -6.41
CA GLY A 126 -6.29 7.71 -5.19
C GLY A 126 -5.74 7.08 -3.90
N LEU A 127 -4.51 6.54 -3.93
CA LEU A 127 -3.94 5.84 -2.78
C LEU A 127 -3.93 6.73 -1.53
N GLY A 128 -4.32 6.16 -0.39
CA GLY A 128 -4.32 6.88 0.89
C GLY A 128 -5.34 8.01 0.97
N THR A 129 -6.42 7.96 0.17
CA THR A 129 -7.59 8.83 0.38
C THR A 129 -8.24 8.53 1.72
N ASP A 130 -8.36 7.24 2.06
CA ASP A 130 -8.53 6.78 3.43
C ASP A 130 -7.20 6.22 3.91
N ALA A 131 -6.74 6.67 5.08
CA ALA A 131 -5.44 6.28 5.62
C ALA A 131 -5.49 6.22 7.14
N PHE A 132 -5.25 5.03 7.71
CA PHE A 132 -5.33 4.81 9.16
C PHE A 132 -4.15 4.02 9.72
N ILE A 133 -3.70 4.40 10.91
CA ILE A 133 -2.67 3.69 11.68
C ILE A 133 -3.26 3.26 13.05
N PRO A 134 -3.18 1.98 13.43
CA PRO A 134 -3.54 1.54 14.78
C PRO A 134 -2.47 1.93 15.80
N LEU A 135 -2.90 2.32 17.00
CA LEU A 135 -2.03 2.64 18.14
C LEU A 135 -2.24 1.60 19.24
N ILE A 136 -1.14 0.99 19.70
CA ILE A 136 -1.14 -0.02 20.75
C ILE A 136 -0.71 0.52 22.13
N GLU A 137 -0.11 1.71 22.14
CA GLU A 137 0.40 2.40 23.34
C GLU A 137 -0.29 3.74 23.55
#